data_AF-A4NZ36-F1
#
_entry.id   AF-A4NZ36-F1
#
_cell.length_a   1.000
_cell.length_b   1.000
_cell.length_c   1.000
_cell.angle_alpha   90.00
_cell.angle_beta   90.00
_cell.angle_gamma   90.00
#
_symmetry.space_group_name_H-M   'P 1'
#
loop_
_entity.id
_entity.type
_entity.pdbx_description
1 polymer ?
#
loop_
_entity_poly.entity_id
_entity_poly.type
_entity_poly.pdbx_seq_one_letter_code
_entity_poly.pdbx_strand_id
1 'polypeptide(L)' 'MNNQNPIEIYQAQDGTTQVEVRFENDTVWLSQAQMANIFDTSSDNISLHLKNIF' A
#
# COMPACT_ATOMS: atom_id res chain seq x y z
N MET A 1 9.48 24.82 4.90
CA MET A 1 8.45 23.81 4.60
C MET A 1 8.94 22.51 5.16
N ASN A 2 8.32 22.01 6.22
CA ASN A 2 8.73 20.77 6.89
C ASN A 2 7.94 19.61 6.28
N ASN A 3 8.53 18.92 5.31
CA ASN A 3 7.99 17.67 4.76
C ASN A 3 8.25 16.52 5.74
N GLN A 4 7.56 16.52 6.88
CA GLN A 4 7.46 15.31 7.70
C GLN A 4 6.28 14.50 7.18
N ASN A 5 6.50 13.74 6.11
CA ASN A 5 5.55 12.72 5.68
C ASN A 5 5.56 11.62 6.75
N PRO A 6 4.48 11.42 7.51
CA PRO A 6 4.44 10.36 8.50
C PRO A 6 4.53 9.02 7.76
N ILE A 7 5.57 8.27 8.09
CA ILE A 7 5.66 6.86 7.76
C ILE A 7 4.89 6.13 8.86
N GLU A 8 3.79 5.47 8.50
CA GLU A 8 3.12 4.55 9.42
C GLU A 8 3.35 3.11 8.96
N ILE A 9 3.53 2.22 9.93
CA ILE A 9 3.76 0.80 9.69
C ILE A 9 2.44 0.08 9.88
N TYR A 10 1.88 -0.46 8.80
CA TYR A 10 0.74 -1.36 8.89
C TYR A 10 1.23 -2.77 9.12
N GLN A 11 0.73 -3.38 10.19
CA GLN A 11 0.97 -4.77 10.50
C GLN A 11 -0.26 -5.60 10.12
N ALA A 12 -0.08 -6.62 9.28
CA ALA A 12 -1.14 -7.58 9.02
C ALA A 12 -1.55 -8.28 10.33
N GLN A 13 -2.80 -8.74 10.41
CA GLN A 13 -3.39 -9.28 11.65
C GLN A 13 -2.65 -10.52 12.19
N ASP A 14 -1.85 -11.17 11.36
CA ASP A 14 -0.98 -12.30 11.70
C ASP A 14 0.43 -11.89 12.19
N GLY A 15 0.72 -10.59 12.22
CA GLY A 15 1.99 -10.02 12.66
C GLY A 15 3.16 -10.14 11.66
N THR A 16 2.98 -10.82 10.52
CA THR A 16 4.09 -11.20 9.62
C THR A 16 4.45 -10.11 8.63
N THR A 17 3.47 -9.32 8.19
CA THR A 17 3.66 -8.33 7.15
C THR A 17 3.72 -6.94 7.76
N GLN A 18 4.89 -6.31 7.71
CA GLN A 18 5.05 -4.86 7.94
C GLN A 18 5.08 -4.15 6.59
N VAL A 19 4.10 -3.27 6.37
CA VAL A 19 4.05 -2.41 5.18
C VAL A 19 4.38 -0.99 5.61
N GLU A 20 5.50 -0.47 5.12
CA GLU A 20 5.85 0.94 5.22
C GLU A 20 5.05 1.75 4.20
N VAL A 21 4.17 2.64 4.65
CA VAL A 21 3.33 3.44 3.77
C VAL A 21 3.58 4.93 3.99
N ARG A 22 3.48 5.70 2.91
CA ARG A 22 3.53 7.16 2.97
C ARG A 22 2.11 7.71 2.95
N PHE A 23 1.79 8.49 3.98
CA PHE A 23 0.57 9.30 4.03
C PHE A 23 0.81 10.70 3.45
N GLU A 24 -0.10 11.15 2.61
CA GLU A 24 -0.14 12.52 2.11
C GLU A 24 -1.58 12.94 1.80
N ASN A 25 -2.07 14.00 2.42
CA ASN A 25 -3.40 14.59 2.15
C ASN A 25 -4.52 13.53 2.09
N ASP A 26 -4.66 12.73 3.16
CA ASP A 26 -5.61 11.62 3.28
C ASP A 26 -5.48 10.51 2.24
N THR A 27 -4.40 10.51 1.46
CA THR A 27 -4.05 9.48 0.48
C THR A 27 -2.91 8.61 1.00
N VAL A 28 -3.06 7.30 0.82
CA VAL A 28 -2.01 6.32 1.11
C VAL A 28 -1.33 5.91 -0.18
N TRP A 29 -0.01 6.05 -0.22
CA TRP A 29 0.79 5.62 -1.36
C TRP A 29 1.38 4.24 -1.11
N LEU A 30 1.03 3.30 -1.99
CA LEU A 30 1.46 1.91 -1.94
C LEU A 30 2.08 1.49 -3.28
N SER A 31 3.10 0.65 -3.23
CA SER A 31 3.50 -0.15 -4.39
C SER A 31 2.46 -1.26 -4.66
N GLN A 32 2.46 -1.81 -5.88
CA GLN A 32 1.55 -2.92 -6.22
C GLN A 32 1.77 -4.16 -5.36
N ALA A 33 3.01 -4.45 -4.96
CA ALA A 33 3.34 -5.57 -4.06
C ALA A 33 2.76 -5.35 -2.65
N GLN A 34 2.80 -4.11 -2.14
CA GLN A 34 2.21 -3.78 -0.84
C GLN A 34 0.68 -3.86 -0.88
N MET A 35 0.05 -3.40 -1.96
CA MET A 35 -1.38 -3.59 -2.18
C MET A 35 -1.76 -5.08 -2.22
N ALA A 36 -0.98 -5.89 -2.93
CA ALA A 36 -1.18 -7.34 -3.02
C ALA A 36 -1.17 -8.00 -1.63
N ASN A 37 -0.24 -7.62 -0.77
CA ASN A 37 -0.18 -8.14 0.61
C ASN A 37 -1.39 -7.70 1.46
N ILE A 38 -1.84 -6.44 1.35
CA ILE A 38 -2.96 -5.92 2.15
C ILE A 38 -4.30 -6.55 1.72
N PHE A 39 -4.49 -6.74 0.41
CA PHE A 39 -5.74 -7.28 -0.14
C PHE A 39 -5.72 -8.80 -0.31
N ASP A 40 -4.69 -9.48 0.21
CA ASP A 40 -4.49 -10.94 0.12
C ASP A 40 -4.69 -11.45 -1.32
N THR A 41 -3.94 -10.85 -2.25
CA THR A 41 -4.01 -11.16 -3.69
C THR A 41 -2.64 -11.10 -4.35
N SER A 42 -2.57 -11.28 -5.68
CA SER A 42 -1.31 -11.19 -6.43
C SER A 42 -1.09 -9.79 -7.01
N SER A 43 0.18 -9.42 -7.21
CA SER A 43 0.53 -8.18 -7.94
C SER A 43 -0.04 -8.15 -9.36
N ASP A 44 -0.17 -9.32 -9.99
CA ASP A 44 -0.77 -9.47 -11.32
C ASP A 44 -2.25 -9.10 -11.32
N ASN A 45 -2.99 -9.50 -10.29
CA ASN A 45 -4.39 -9.09 -10.10
C ASN A 45 -4.49 -7.58 -9.90
N ILE A 46 -3.61 -6.98 -9.09
CA ILE A 46 -3.55 -5.51 -8.93
C ILE A 46 -3.31 -4.82 -10.28
N SER A 47 -2.33 -5.31 -11.07
CA SER A 47 -2.06 -4.81 -12.41
C SER A 47 -3.28 -4.93 -13.35
N LEU A 48 -4.00 -6.03 -13.30
CA LEU A 48 -5.23 -6.23 -14.08
C LEU A 48 -6.30 -5.21 -13.68
N HIS A 49 -6.52 -4.97 -12.39
CA HIS A 49 -7.49 -3.97 -11.92
C HIS A 49 -7.10 -2.55 -12.36
N LEU A 50 -5.83 -2.18 -12.27
CA LEU A 50 -5.36 -0.87 -12.71
C LEU A 50 -5.61 -0.62 -14.21
N LYS A 51 -5.38 -1.62 -15.06
CA LYS A 51 -5.68 -1.55 -16.51
C LYS A 51 -7.15 -1.38 -16.84
N ASN A 52 -8.05 -1.77 -15.94
CA ASN A 52 -9.49 -1.59 -16.13
C ASN A 52 -9.98 -0.21 -15.65
N ILE A 53 -9.15 0.53 -14.91
CA ILE A 53 -9.47 1.85 -14.35
C ILE A 53 -8.88 2.97 -15.23
N PHE A 54 -7.68 2.77 -15.78
CA PHE A 54 -6.93 3.73 -16.61
C PHE A 54 -6.72 3.21 -18.02
#